data_AF-A0A944GC31-F1
#
_entry.id   AF-A0A944GC31-F1
#
_cell.length_a   1.000
_cell.length_b   1.000
_cell.length_c   1.000
_cell.angle_alpha   90.00
_cell.angle_beta   90.00
_cell.angle_gamma   90.00
#
_symmetry.space_group_name_H-M   'P 1'
#
loop_
_entity.id
_entity.type
_entity.pdbx_description
1 polymer ?
#
loop_
_entity_poly.entity_id
_entity_poly.type
_entity_poly.pdbx_seq_one_letter_code
_entity_poly.pdbx_strand_id
1 'polypeptide(L)' 'MSSEKNSKKTVSSSKKILELIRHKPAISAAEIAMEIDMSSRGVEKQIKKLREAGIIKRVGADRGGYWEITTKIYK' A
#
# COMPACT_ATOMS: atom_id res chain seq x y z
N MET A 1 -25.17 21.40 1.50
CA MET A 1 -24.23 21.64 0.39
C MET A 1 -23.16 20.57 0.44
N SER A 2 -23.09 19.84 -0.65
CA SER A 2 -22.53 18.51 -0.83
C SER A 2 -21.06 18.38 -0.46
N SER A 3 -20.73 17.27 0.20
CA SER A 3 -19.38 16.82 0.54
C SER A 3 -18.61 16.46 -0.74
N GLU A 4 -18.11 17.45 -1.45
CA GLU A 4 -17.22 17.28 -2.59
C GLU A 4 -15.82 17.77 -2.24
N LYS A 5 -14.91 16.82 -1.99
CA LYS A 5 -13.45 16.87 -2.29
C LYS A 5 -12.69 15.83 -1.47
N ASN A 6 -12.75 14.56 -1.83
CA ASN A 6 -11.70 13.61 -1.39
C ASN A 6 -11.50 12.40 -2.33
N SER A 7 -11.45 12.61 -3.64
CA SER A 7 -11.22 11.52 -4.61
C SER A 7 -9.87 11.58 -5.32
N LYS A 8 -9.11 12.70 -5.25
CA LYS A 8 -7.83 12.85 -5.98
C LYS A 8 -6.55 12.48 -5.19
N LYS A 9 -6.55 12.49 -3.85
CA LYS A 9 -5.33 12.15 -3.06
C LYS A 9 -5.10 10.64 -2.86
N THR A 10 -6.12 9.82 -3.04
CA THR A 10 -6.03 8.37 -2.78
C THR A 10 -5.20 7.65 -3.84
N VAL A 11 -5.30 8.07 -5.11
CA VAL A 11 -4.64 7.38 -6.23
C VAL A 11 -3.13 7.56 -6.22
N SER A 12 -2.61 8.73 -5.85
CA SER A 12 -1.15 8.95 -5.80
C SER A 12 -0.49 8.17 -4.67
N SER A 13 -1.18 8.07 -3.53
CA SER A 13 -0.68 7.42 -2.32
C SER A 13 -0.52 5.91 -2.52
N SER A 14 -1.52 5.24 -3.10
CA SER A 14 -1.43 3.80 -3.40
C SER A 14 -0.31 3.49 -4.40
N LYS A 15 -0.10 4.35 -5.40
CA LYS A 15 1.00 4.19 -6.37
C LYS A 15 2.37 4.29 -5.69
N LYS A 16 2.58 5.30 -4.84
CA LYS A 16 3.83 5.44 -4.07
C LYS A 16 4.11 4.20 -3.20
N ILE A 17 3.09 3.69 -2.51
CA ILE A 17 3.21 2.47 -1.70
C ILE A 17 3.65 1.28 -2.57
N LEU A 18 3.05 1.09 -3.74
CA LEU A 18 3.43 0.03 -4.67
C LEU A 18 4.86 0.21 -5.19
N GLU A 19 5.27 1.44 -5.49
CA GLU A 19 6.63 1.75 -5.92
C GLU A 19 7.65 1.41 -4.83
N LEU A 20 7.37 1.78 -3.59
CA LEU A 20 8.21 1.43 -2.44
C LEU A 20 8.30 -0.07 -2.21
N ILE A 21 7.18 -0.79 -2.28
CA ILE A 21 7.18 -2.25 -2.19
C ILE A 21 7.96 -2.86 -3.36
N ARG A 22 7.87 -2.28 -4.56
CA ARG A 22 8.63 -2.74 -5.74
C ARG A 22 10.13 -2.55 -5.57
N HIS A 23 10.56 -1.46 -4.96
CA HIS A 23 11.97 -1.19 -4.67
C HIS A 23 12.49 -1.96 -3.45
N LYS A 24 11.66 -2.07 -2.41
CA LYS A 24 11.95 -2.72 -1.13
C LYS A 24 10.76 -3.60 -0.73
N PRO A 25 10.70 -4.86 -1.19
CA PRO A 25 9.60 -5.74 -0.83
C PRO A 25 9.60 -6.06 0.67
N ALA A 26 10.75 -6.00 1.35
CA ALA A 26 10.84 -6.19 2.80
C ALA A 26 10.35 -4.99 3.64
N ILE A 27 9.92 -3.87 3.01
CA ILE A 27 9.55 -2.64 3.73
C ILE A 27 8.31 -2.86 4.61
N SER A 28 8.32 -2.33 5.83
CA SER A 28 7.18 -2.41 6.74
C SER A 28 6.14 -1.31 6.48
N ALA A 29 4.90 -1.51 6.93
CA ALA A 29 3.86 -0.48 6.85
C ALA A 29 4.26 0.83 7.55
N ALA A 30 5.04 0.74 8.62
CA ALA A 30 5.56 1.90 9.36
C ALA A 30 6.61 2.66 8.53
N GLU A 31 7.55 1.97 7.90
CA GLU A 31 8.55 2.60 7.03
C GLU A 31 7.90 3.24 5.80
N ILE A 32 6.92 2.57 5.19
CA ILE A 32 6.15 3.15 4.08
C ILE A 32 5.51 4.48 4.50
N ALA A 33 4.94 4.54 5.72
CA ALA A 33 4.34 5.75 6.27
C ALA A 33 5.35 6.89 6.44
N MET A 34 6.56 6.58 6.92
CA MET A 34 7.65 7.54 7.02
C MET A 34 8.12 8.04 5.65
N GLU A 35 8.25 7.14 4.67
CA GLU A 35 8.81 7.46 3.36
C GLU A 35 7.86 8.31 2.49
N ILE A 36 6.54 8.08 2.61
CA ILE A 36 5.53 8.85 1.83
C ILE A 36 4.93 10.02 2.61
N ASP A 37 5.47 10.31 3.80
CA ASP A 37 5.01 11.34 4.74
C ASP A 37 3.48 11.26 4.99
N MET A 38 3.02 10.05 5.34
CA MET A 38 1.61 9.76 5.59
C MET A 38 1.42 9.22 6.99
N SER A 39 0.25 9.50 7.59
CA SER A 39 -0.10 8.89 8.86
C SER A 39 -0.13 7.36 8.75
N SER A 40 0.38 6.67 9.77
CA SER A 40 0.35 5.21 9.89
C SER A 40 -1.05 4.65 9.60
N ARG A 41 -2.09 5.29 10.15
CA ARG A 41 -3.50 4.96 9.92
C ARG A 41 -3.93 5.06 8.45
N GLY A 42 -3.41 6.07 7.73
CA GLY A 42 -3.65 6.25 6.31
C GLY A 42 -3.00 5.14 5.48
N VAL A 43 -1.75 4.79 5.80
CA VAL A 43 -1.01 3.72 5.14
C VAL A 43 -1.63 2.35 5.40
N GLU A 44 -1.98 2.02 6.64
CA GLU A 44 -2.68 0.78 6.97
C GLU A 44 -3.99 0.65 6.18
N LYS A 45 -4.77 1.72 6.08
CA LYS A 45 -6.01 1.73 5.30
C LYS A 45 -5.74 1.47 3.81
N GLN A 46 -4.66 2.01 3.26
CA GLN A 46 -4.28 1.77 1.87
C GLN A 46 -3.73 0.36 1.65
N ILE A 47 -2.85 -0.13 2.52
CA ILE A 47 -2.33 -1.51 2.48
C ILE A 47 -3.50 -2.50 2.57
N LYS A 48 -4.44 -2.27 3.48
CA LYS A 48 -5.65 -3.10 3.61
C LYS A 48 -6.44 -3.12 2.30
N LYS A 49 -6.69 -1.95 1.69
CA LYS A 49 -7.37 -1.87 0.37
C LYS A 49 -6.61 -2.61 -0.74
N LEU A 50 -5.29 -2.43 -0.81
CA LEU A 50 -4.45 -3.10 -1.82
C LEU A 50 -4.44 -4.62 -1.61
N ARG A 51 -4.46 -5.07 -0.35
CA ARG A 51 -4.54 -6.49 0.01
C ARG A 51 -5.91 -7.08 -0.31
N GLU A 52 -7.00 -6.39 0.03
CA GLU A 52 -8.38 -6.78 -0.30
C GLU A 52 -8.62 -6.81 -1.81
N ALA A 53 -8.04 -5.86 -2.55
CA ALA A 53 -8.04 -5.85 -4.01
C ALA A 53 -7.16 -6.94 -4.65
N GLY A 54 -6.37 -7.67 -3.85
CA GLY A 54 -5.46 -8.70 -4.32
C GLY A 54 -4.25 -8.16 -5.10
N ILE A 55 -3.90 -6.88 -4.92
CA ILE A 55 -2.77 -6.21 -5.59
C ILE A 55 -1.47 -6.50 -4.85
N ILE A 56 -1.51 -6.57 -3.51
CA ILE A 56 -0.34 -6.93 -2.68
C ILE A 56 -0.68 -8.04 -1.70
N LYS A 57 0.30 -8.86 -1.35
CA LYS A 57 0.20 -9.87 -0.29
C LYS A 57 1.50 -9.90 0.51
N ARG A 58 1.41 -10.19 1.81
CA ARG A 58 2.58 -10.46 2.64
C ARG A 58 2.94 -11.93 2.51
N VAL A 59 4.15 -12.24 2.07
CA VAL A 59 4.67 -13.60 1.85
C VAL A 59 5.92 -13.78 2.70
N GLY A 60 6.02 -14.91 3.40
CA GLY A 60 7.19 -15.29 4.21
C GLY A 60 6.91 -15.37 5.71
N ALA A 61 7.92 -15.80 6.48
CA ALA A 61 7.82 -16.06 7.91
C ALA A 61 7.56 -14.79 8.72
N ASP A 62 6.99 -14.92 9.93
CA ASP A 62 6.61 -13.81 10.81
C ASP A 62 7.73 -12.76 11.02
N ARG A 63 9.00 -13.21 11.02
CA ARG A 63 10.21 -12.40 11.22
C ARG A 63 11.01 -12.08 9.95
N GLY A 64 10.44 -12.26 8.76
CA GLY A 64 11.15 -11.98 7.50
C GLY A 64 10.27 -11.89 6.26
N GLY A 65 8.95 -11.80 6.45
CA GLY A 65 8.02 -11.70 5.34
C GLY A 65 8.19 -10.40 4.57
N TYR A 66 8.06 -10.50 3.25
CA TYR A 66 8.10 -9.40 2.31
C TYR A 66 6.73 -9.20 1.67
N TRP A 67 6.48 -8.01 1.16
CA TRP A 67 5.33 -7.68 0.33
C TRP A 67 5.59 -8.08 -1.11
N GLU A 68 4.70 -8.90 -1.65
CA GLU A 68 4.70 -9.30 -3.04
C GLU A 68 3.55 -8.60 -3.77
N ILE A 69 3.86 -7.91 -4.87
CA ILE A 69 2.85 -7.30 -5.73
C ILE A 69 2.28 -8.40 -6.62
N THR A 70 1.07 -8.82 -6.29
CA THR A 70 0.30 -9.75 -7.11
C THR A 70 -0.40 -8.93 -8.19
N THR A 71 0.31 -8.69 -9.29
CA THR A 71 -0.28 -8.10 -10.49
C THR A 71 -1.25 -9.09 -11.13
N LYS A 72 -2.42 -9.33 -10.51
CA LYS A 72 -3.54 -9.94 -11.21
C LYS A 72 -4.11 -8.91 -12.19
N ILE A 73 -3.42 -8.78 -13.32
CA ILE A 73 -4.04 -8.29 -14.54
C ILE A 73 -5.05 -9.37 -14.89
N TYR A 74 -6.33 -9.04 -14.74
CA TYR A 74 -7.44 -9.94 -15.04
C TYR A 74 -7.34 -10.38 -16.50
N LYS A 75 -7.40 -11.70 -16.71
CA LYS A 75 -7.65 -12.35 -17.99
C LYS A 75 -9.13 -12.24 -18.32
#